data_AF-A0A359KNL9-F1
#
_entry.id   AF-A0A359KNL9-F1
#
_cell.length_a   1.000
_cell.length_b   1.000
_cell.length_c   1.000
_cell.angle_alpha   90.00
_cell.angle_beta   90.00
_cell.angle_gamma   90.00
#
_symmetry.space_group_name_H-M   'P 1'
#
loop_
_entity.id
_entity.type
_entity.pdbx_description
1 polymer ?
#
loop_
_entity_poly.entity_id
_entity_poly.type
_entity_poly.pdbx_seq_one_letter_code
_entity_poly.pdbx_strand_id
1 'polypeptide(L)'
;APWTDAYAAAMRAVYASHPDDLDIAALAAEALMNRTPWALWDLSTGGVADDADTDEARAILERALENPASRVHPGVLHMYIHLMEMSPFPELALRASDWLRDLAPDSGHLRHMPTHIDVLCGHYYQVVASNHDAIIADEKYREREGAMNFYTLYRVHNYHFKVYGAMFLGQSEVALNTADEVIATIPPELLRVESPPMADWLEGFMPVKLHVLIRFGRWQEIIDTPLPDDPDLYSVTTAMIHYARGVAFSATGRVREAEEEQRRFVAATERVPDDRYLFNNRCHDILAIAAEMLAGELEYRKANYDAAFAHLRRSIELEDGLVYDEPWGWMQPTRHAYGALLLEQGRIADAAAVYRADLGLDGSLPRARQHPENVWSLHGYYECLVRLGEDDLAAMIRPRLDLAIARADIPIRASCYCRMAQAA
;
A
#
# COMPACT_ATOMS: atom_id res chain seq x y z
N ALA A 1 23.90 13.43 -3.91
CA ALA A 1 24.53 13.66 -5.23
C ALA A 1 25.04 15.11 -5.27
N PRO A 2 26.17 15.44 -5.91
CA PRO A 2 26.90 16.69 -5.64
C PRO A 2 26.05 17.97 -5.74
N TRP A 3 25.15 18.04 -6.71
CA TRP A 3 24.18 19.13 -6.88
C TRP A 3 23.12 19.24 -5.78
N THR A 4 22.55 18.13 -5.32
CA THR A 4 21.56 18.08 -4.23
C THR A 4 22.19 18.54 -2.93
N ASP A 5 23.40 18.05 -2.64
CA ASP A 5 24.14 18.43 -1.44
C ASP A 5 24.53 19.92 -1.45
N ALA A 6 24.93 20.45 -2.62
CA ALA A 6 25.22 21.86 -2.80
C ALA A 6 23.97 22.74 -2.64
N TYR A 7 22.83 22.32 -3.19
CA TYR A 7 21.56 23.05 -3.06
C TYR A 7 21.08 23.07 -1.60
N ALA A 8 21.11 21.93 -0.91
CA ALA A 8 20.78 21.84 0.51
C ALA A 8 21.68 22.75 1.36
N ALA A 9 22.99 22.77 1.12
CA ALA A 9 23.92 23.67 1.81
C ALA A 9 23.61 25.15 1.55
N ALA A 10 23.25 25.51 0.32
CA ALA A 10 22.84 26.88 0.00
C ALA A 10 21.52 27.25 0.70
N MET A 11 20.54 26.36 0.70
CA MET A 11 19.25 26.59 1.35
C MET A 11 19.36 26.70 2.87
N ARG A 12 20.28 25.96 3.52
CA ARG A 12 20.61 26.18 4.94
C ARG A 12 21.05 27.62 5.23
N ALA A 13 21.93 28.17 4.39
CA ALA A 13 22.41 29.54 4.56
C ALA A 13 21.30 30.59 4.33
N VAL A 14 20.42 30.34 3.36
CA VAL A 14 19.26 31.20 3.08
C VAL A 14 18.26 31.16 4.24
N TYR A 15 17.93 29.98 4.76
CA TYR A 15 17.06 29.80 5.92
C TYR A 15 17.62 30.46 7.17
N ALA A 16 18.92 30.30 7.45
CA ALA A 16 19.56 30.97 8.58
C ALA A 16 19.45 32.50 8.52
N SER A 17 19.38 33.07 7.30
CA SER A 17 19.22 34.51 7.09
C SER A 17 17.76 34.99 7.12
N HIS A 18 16.79 34.09 6.90
CA HIS A 18 15.36 34.39 6.83
C HIS A 18 14.52 33.31 7.53
N PRO A 19 14.72 33.07 8.83
CA PRO A 19 14.19 31.87 9.49
C PRO A 19 12.67 31.91 9.75
N ASP A 20 12.03 33.07 9.59
CA ASP A 20 10.60 33.27 9.81
C ASP A 20 9.80 33.32 8.49
N ASP A 21 10.47 33.19 7.34
CA ASP A 21 9.83 33.11 6.03
C ASP A 21 9.41 31.65 5.73
N LEU A 22 8.11 31.46 5.50
CA LEU A 22 7.52 30.12 5.35
C LEU A 22 7.85 29.46 4.01
N ASP A 23 8.03 30.24 2.95
CA ASP A 23 8.45 29.71 1.65
C ASP A 23 9.89 29.21 1.73
N ILE A 24 10.76 29.99 2.39
CA ILE A 24 12.16 29.60 2.63
C ILE A 24 12.24 28.38 3.55
N ALA A 25 11.41 28.31 4.60
CA ALA A 25 11.36 27.13 5.47
C ALA A 25 10.95 25.87 4.70
N ALA A 26 9.91 25.95 3.87
CA ALA A 26 9.46 24.83 3.04
C ALA A 26 10.53 24.37 2.04
N LEU A 27 11.13 25.30 1.30
CA LEU A 27 12.19 25.00 0.32
C LEU A 27 13.47 24.48 0.99
N ALA A 28 13.81 24.96 2.19
CA ALA A 28 14.95 24.46 2.93
C ALA A 28 14.73 23.03 3.41
N ALA A 29 13.56 22.73 3.98
CA ALA A 29 13.21 21.37 4.38
C ALA A 29 13.19 20.41 3.17
N GLU A 30 12.59 20.83 2.06
CA GLU A 30 12.58 20.07 0.79
C GLU A 30 14.01 19.75 0.32
N ALA A 31 14.90 20.74 0.32
CA ALA A 31 16.29 20.55 -0.09
C ALA A 31 17.05 19.55 0.81
N LEU A 32 16.81 19.57 2.12
CA LEU A 32 17.40 18.65 3.09
C LEU A 32 16.87 17.22 2.89
N MET A 33 15.56 17.06 2.77
CA MET A 33 14.92 15.76 2.56
C MET A 33 15.35 15.10 1.25
N ASN A 34 15.50 15.87 0.18
CA ASN A 34 15.89 15.37 -1.13
C ASN A 34 17.34 14.83 -1.20
N ARG A 35 18.18 15.04 -0.16
CA ARG A 35 19.51 14.41 -0.11
C ARG A 35 19.44 12.91 0.08
N THR A 36 18.42 12.42 0.78
CA THR A 36 18.19 11.00 1.10
C THR A 36 16.73 10.63 0.78
N PRO A 37 16.31 10.71 -0.50
CA PRO A 37 14.93 10.44 -0.88
C PRO A 37 14.54 9.02 -0.47
N TRP A 38 13.36 8.86 0.14
CA TRP A 38 12.85 7.59 0.67
C TRP A 38 13.73 6.94 1.76
N ALA A 39 14.65 7.70 2.35
CA ALA A 39 15.53 7.27 3.42
C ALA A 39 15.65 8.38 4.48
N LEU A 40 14.50 8.91 4.93
CA LEU A 40 14.45 9.92 6.00
C LEU A 40 14.45 9.28 7.40
N TRP A 41 13.82 8.10 7.52
CA TRP A 41 13.74 7.34 8.76
C TRP A 41 14.22 5.92 8.54
N ASP A 42 14.87 5.37 9.55
CA ASP A 42 15.18 3.95 9.62
C ASP A 42 13.94 3.22 10.16
N LEU A 43 13.27 2.46 9.29
CA LEU A 43 12.06 1.74 9.67
C LEU A 43 12.31 0.65 10.72
N SER A 44 13.51 0.08 10.77
CA SER A 44 13.85 -1.00 11.70
C SER A 44 14.05 -0.48 13.12
N THR A 45 14.68 0.68 13.27
CA THR A 45 14.97 1.29 14.57
C THR A 45 13.95 2.34 14.99
N GLY A 46 13.18 2.90 14.05
CA GLY A 46 12.34 4.08 14.24
C GLY A 46 13.15 5.39 14.38
N GLY A 47 14.46 5.34 14.20
CA GLY A 47 15.35 6.51 14.28
C GLY A 47 15.43 7.27 12.96
N VAL A 48 16.23 8.34 12.96
CA VAL A 48 16.66 9.01 11.73
C VAL A 48 17.60 8.07 10.97
N ALA A 49 17.41 7.98 9.64
CA ALA A 49 18.28 7.17 8.79
C ALA A 49 19.69 7.76 8.70
N ASP A 50 20.67 6.90 8.42
CA ASP A 50 22.06 7.34 8.20
C ASP A 50 22.15 8.40 7.09
N ASP A 51 23.00 9.40 7.30
CA ASP A 51 23.25 10.54 6.40
C ASP A 51 22.04 11.45 6.10
N ALA A 52 20.88 11.19 6.70
CA ALA A 52 19.69 12.01 6.53
C ALA A 52 19.71 13.25 7.42
N ASP A 53 19.22 14.37 6.89
CA ASP A 53 19.06 15.63 7.63
C ASP A 53 17.68 15.74 8.32
N THR A 54 17.06 14.60 8.63
CA THR A 54 15.65 14.51 9.06
C THR A 54 15.36 15.34 10.31
N ASP A 55 16.23 15.30 11.32
CA ASP A 55 16.05 16.11 12.54
C ASP A 55 16.11 17.62 12.25
N GLU A 56 16.97 18.04 11.32
CA GLU A 56 17.09 19.45 10.93
C GLU A 56 15.86 19.89 10.13
N ALA A 57 15.46 19.11 9.13
CA ALA A 57 14.24 19.37 8.35
C ALA A 57 12.99 19.41 9.25
N ARG A 58 12.91 18.50 10.23
CA ARG A 58 11.85 18.47 11.24
C ARG A 58 11.83 19.75 12.07
N ALA A 59 12.98 20.16 12.60
CA ALA A 59 13.07 21.38 13.40
C ALA A 59 12.65 22.63 12.63
N ILE A 60 13.03 22.73 11.35
CA ILE A 60 12.62 23.81 10.45
C ILE A 60 11.10 23.84 10.29
N LEU A 61 10.50 22.69 9.96
CA LEU A 61 9.06 22.59 9.69
C LEU A 61 8.22 22.74 10.95
N GLU A 62 8.60 22.13 12.08
CA GLU A 62 7.87 22.27 13.34
C GLU A 62 7.92 23.72 13.84
N ARG A 63 9.06 24.42 13.71
CA ARG A 63 9.14 25.87 13.98
C ARG A 63 8.22 26.66 13.04
N ALA A 64 8.18 26.34 11.75
CA ALA A 64 7.29 27.01 10.80
C ALA A 64 5.80 26.81 11.17
N LEU A 65 5.44 25.63 11.68
CA LEU A 65 4.08 25.29 12.12
C LEU A 65 3.64 26.05 13.39
N GLU A 66 4.56 26.63 14.16
CA GLU A 66 4.22 27.54 15.27
C GLU A 66 3.60 28.85 14.77
N ASN A 67 3.95 29.29 13.56
CA ASN A 67 3.36 30.46 12.92
C ASN A 67 1.95 30.10 12.39
N PRO A 68 0.86 30.76 12.85
CA PRO A 68 -0.49 30.47 12.38
C PRO A 68 -0.71 30.61 10.87
N ALA A 69 0.11 31.42 10.17
CA ALA A 69 0.04 31.56 8.72
C ALA A 69 0.41 30.27 7.97
N SER A 70 1.17 29.36 8.58
CA SER A 70 1.51 28.06 8.00
C SER A 70 0.30 27.17 7.72
N ARG A 71 -0.82 27.38 8.45
CA ARG A 71 -2.06 26.58 8.30
C ARG A 71 -2.73 26.72 6.94
N VAL A 72 -2.32 27.72 6.15
CA VAL A 72 -2.78 27.92 4.77
C VAL A 72 -1.60 27.98 3.80
N HIS A 73 -0.44 27.46 4.20
CA HIS A 73 0.77 27.47 3.40
C HIS A 73 1.04 26.06 2.83
N PRO A 74 0.77 25.81 1.54
CA PRO A 74 0.80 24.46 0.98
C PRO A 74 2.18 23.81 1.09
N GLY A 75 3.26 24.57 0.86
CA GLY A 75 4.64 24.03 0.93
C GLY A 75 5.03 23.46 2.30
N VAL A 76 4.83 24.22 3.39
CA VAL A 76 5.14 23.76 4.76
C VAL A 76 4.32 22.52 5.12
N LEU A 77 3.02 22.53 4.83
CA LEU A 77 2.13 21.41 5.15
C LEU A 77 2.50 20.16 4.34
N HIS A 78 2.75 20.32 3.04
CA HIS A 78 3.14 19.25 2.13
C HIS A 78 4.47 18.60 2.56
N MET A 79 5.50 19.40 2.82
CA MET A 79 6.81 18.88 3.25
C MET A 79 6.73 18.19 4.61
N TYR A 80 5.93 18.71 5.54
CA TYR A 80 5.76 18.07 6.85
C TYR A 80 5.03 16.72 6.75
N ILE A 81 4.10 16.56 5.81
CA ILE A 81 3.48 15.25 5.55
C ILE A 81 4.54 14.25 5.07
N HIS A 82 5.29 14.59 4.02
CA HIS A 82 6.33 13.71 3.48
C HIS A 82 7.44 13.38 4.49
N LEU A 83 7.81 14.35 5.32
CA LEU A 83 8.80 14.10 6.37
C LEU A 83 8.28 13.05 7.36
N MET A 84 6.98 13.01 7.63
CA MET A 84 6.42 12.26 8.76
C MET A 84 5.82 10.90 8.36
N GLU A 85 5.55 10.64 7.08
CA GLU A 85 4.96 9.38 6.58
C GLU A 85 5.83 8.15 6.92
N MET A 86 7.15 8.27 6.85
CA MET A 86 8.07 7.19 7.22
C MET A 86 8.38 7.11 8.72
N SER A 87 7.93 8.08 9.52
CA SER A 87 8.31 8.19 10.94
C SER A 87 7.63 7.12 11.81
N PRO A 88 8.11 6.86 13.03
CA PRO A 88 7.39 6.00 13.98
C PRO A 88 6.15 6.68 14.59
N PHE A 89 5.89 7.95 14.29
CA PHE A 89 4.80 8.77 14.86
C PHE A 89 4.08 9.61 13.77
N PRO A 90 3.59 8.99 12.67
CA PRO A 90 2.95 9.71 11.56
C PRO A 90 1.75 10.55 12.02
N GLU A 91 1.10 10.16 13.12
CA GLU A 91 -0.04 10.87 13.70
C GLU A 91 0.25 12.34 14.06
N LEU A 92 1.53 12.71 14.26
CA LEU A 92 1.92 14.10 14.49
C LEU A 92 1.61 15.02 13.29
N ALA A 93 1.46 14.46 12.09
CA ALA A 93 1.13 15.19 10.87
C ALA A 93 -0.38 15.25 10.55
N LEU A 94 -1.26 14.65 11.36
CA LEU A 94 -2.71 14.65 11.09
C LEU A 94 -3.29 16.06 10.98
N ARG A 95 -2.91 16.98 11.86
CA ARG A 95 -3.41 18.37 11.81
C ARG A 95 -2.93 19.12 10.57
N ALA A 96 -1.69 18.89 10.14
CA ALA A 96 -1.17 19.46 8.91
C ALA A 96 -1.88 18.89 7.67
N SER A 97 -2.17 17.59 7.71
CA SER A 97 -2.95 16.87 6.70
C SER A 97 -4.36 17.46 6.56
N ASP A 98 -5.05 17.72 7.67
CA ASP A 98 -6.36 18.36 7.66
C ASP A 98 -6.34 19.78 7.08
N TRP A 99 -5.29 20.56 7.37
CA TRP A 99 -5.13 21.90 6.83
C TRP A 99 -4.84 21.92 5.32
N LEU A 100 -4.13 20.92 4.79
CA LEU A 100 -3.76 20.85 3.37
C LEU A 100 -4.91 20.41 2.46
N ARG A 101 -5.77 19.49 2.95
CA ARG A 101 -6.72 18.68 2.16
C ARG A 101 -7.61 19.43 1.16
N ASP A 102 -8.02 20.65 1.48
CA ASP A 102 -8.89 21.49 0.65
C ASP A 102 -8.22 22.78 0.16
N LEU A 103 -6.94 22.98 0.49
CA LEU A 103 -6.25 24.25 0.27
C LEU A 103 -5.99 24.55 -1.21
N ALA A 104 -5.71 23.52 -2.00
CA ALA A 104 -5.44 23.62 -3.45
C ALA A 104 -6.35 22.66 -4.22
N PRO A 105 -7.64 23.01 -4.41
CA PRO A 105 -8.66 22.03 -4.76
C PRO A 105 -8.51 21.39 -6.15
N ASP A 106 -7.83 22.08 -7.07
CA ASP A 106 -7.55 21.62 -8.43
C ASP A 106 -6.13 21.03 -8.59
N SER A 107 -5.38 20.87 -7.49
CA SER A 107 -4.11 20.14 -7.48
C SER A 107 -4.35 18.72 -6.98
N GLY A 108 -4.46 17.76 -7.92
CA GLY A 108 -4.66 16.34 -7.59
C GLY A 108 -3.63 15.84 -6.59
N HIS A 109 -2.35 16.18 -6.80
CA HIS A 109 -1.26 15.87 -5.87
C HIS A 109 -1.54 16.38 -4.44
N LEU A 110 -1.77 17.70 -4.26
CA LEU A 110 -1.96 18.25 -2.91
C LEU A 110 -3.27 17.79 -2.24
N ARG A 111 -4.29 17.43 -3.03
CA ARG A 111 -5.53 16.80 -2.54
C ARG A 111 -5.27 15.43 -1.94
N HIS A 112 -4.40 14.65 -2.58
CA HIS A 112 -4.09 13.29 -2.20
C HIS A 112 -3.06 13.23 -1.05
N MET A 113 -2.13 14.19 -0.96
CA MET A 113 -1.04 14.18 0.01
C MET A 113 -1.44 13.81 1.46
N PRO A 114 -2.53 14.35 2.06
CA PRO A 114 -2.98 13.94 3.39
C PRO A 114 -3.14 12.42 3.59
N THR A 115 -3.39 11.69 2.50
CA THR A 115 -3.70 10.27 2.55
C THR A 115 -2.50 9.38 2.86
N HIS A 116 -1.27 9.90 2.70
CA HIS A 116 -0.04 9.28 3.18
C HIS A 116 -0.07 9.10 4.70
N ILE A 117 -0.52 10.12 5.44
CA ILE A 117 -0.68 10.02 6.89
C ILE A 117 -1.95 9.24 7.25
N ASP A 118 -3.05 9.46 6.52
CA ASP A 118 -4.32 8.79 6.80
C ASP A 118 -4.19 7.26 6.72
N VAL A 119 -3.49 6.73 5.71
CA VAL A 119 -3.35 5.27 5.54
C VAL A 119 -2.59 4.65 6.71
N LEU A 120 -1.50 5.30 7.16
CA LEU A 120 -0.69 4.83 8.29
C LEU A 120 -1.44 4.92 9.63
N CYS A 121 -2.37 5.88 9.74
CA CYS A 121 -3.20 6.07 10.93
C CYS A 121 -4.50 5.25 10.91
N GLY A 122 -4.75 4.45 9.88
CA GLY A 122 -5.98 3.65 9.76
C GLY A 122 -7.23 4.46 9.36
N HIS A 123 -7.05 5.69 8.88
CA HIS A 123 -8.11 6.57 8.40
C HIS A 123 -8.49 6.24 6.93
N TYR A 124 -8.77 4.97 6.64
CA TYR A 124 -8.97 4.50 5.26
C TYR A 124 -10.16 5.15 4.54
N TYR A 125 -11.18 5.61 5.28
CA TYR A 125 -12.28 6.37 4.66
C TYR A 125 -11.78 7.70 4.08
N GLN A 126 -10.93 8.41 4.81
CA GLN A 126 -10.28 9.64 4.33
C GLN A 126 -9.37 9.35 3.14
N VAL A 127 -8.65 8.21 3.16
CA VAL A 127 -7.86 7.75 2.00
C VAL A 127 -8.75 7.64 0.75
N VAL A 128 -9.88 6.94 0.82
CA VAL A 128 -10.79 6.80 -0.32
C VAL A 128 -11.39 8.13 -0.75
N ALA A 129 -11.87 8.94 0.20
CA ALA A 129 -12.54 10.21 -0.09
C ALA A 129 -11.60 11.25 -0.73
N SER A 130 -10.44 11.49 -0.14
CA SER A 130 -9.50 12.49 -0.66
C SER A 130 -8.86 12.07 -1.98
N ASN A 131 -8.59 10.79 -2.19
CA ASN A 131 -8.13 10.32 -3.50
C ASN A 131 -9.23 10.38 -4.55
N HIS A 132 -10.51 10.20 -4.20
CA HIS A 132 -11.61 10.44 -5.13
C HIS A 132 -11.64 11.91 -5.61
N ASP A 133 -11.50 12.87 -4.69
CA ASP A 133 -11.45 14.29 -5.04
C ASP A 133 -10.17 14.64 -5.84
N ALA A 134 -9.03 14.02 -5.50
CA ALA A 134 -7.79 14.15 -6.25
C ALA A 134 -7.93 13.65 -7.70
N ILE A 135 -8.56 12.49 -7.89
CA ILE A 135 -8.88 11.93 -9.22
C ILE A 135 -9.76 12.89 -10.02
N ILE A 136 -10.78 13.49 -9.41
CA ILE A 136 -11.64 14.48 -10.08
C ILE A 136 -10.81 15.70 -10.55
N ALA A 137 -9.87 16.17 -9.72
CA ALA A 137 -8.98 17.27 -10.12
C ALA A 137 -8.05 16.86 -11.27
N ASP A 138 -7.47 15.67 -11.21
CA ASP A 138 -6.59 15.13 -12.24
C ASP A 138 -7.28 14.87 -13.57
N GLU A 139 -8.56 14.51 -13.56
CA GLU A 139 -9.35 14.34 -14.78
C GLU A 139 -9.48 15.64 -15.55
N LYS A 140 -9.62 16.80 -14.87
CA LYS A 140 -9.59 18.11 -15.55
C LYS A 140 -8.25 18.35 -16.26
N TYR A 141 -7.14 17.92 -15.65
CA TYR A 141 -5.82 18.00 -16.28
C TYR A 141 -5.74 17.08 -17.51
N ARG A 142 -6.18 15.82 -17.40
CA ARG A 142 -6.14 14.86 -18.52
C ARG A 142 -7.05 15.29 -19.68
N GLU A 143 -8.23 15.84 -19.40
CA GLU A 143 -9.11 16.37 -20.45
C GLU A 143 -8.43 17.48 -21.25
N ARG A 144 -7.57 18.27 -20.61
CA ARG A 144 -6.86 19.39 -21.22
C ARG A 144 -5.56 18.99 -21.93
N GLU A 145 -4.73 18.18 -21.27
CA GLU A 145 -3.34 17.90 -21.68
C GLU A 145 -3.16 16.47 -22.23
N GLY A 146 -4.18 15.62 -22.14
CA GLY A 146 -4.14 14.21 -22.53
C GLY A 146 -3.47 13.29 -21.51
N ALA A 147 -3.40 11.99 -21.84
CA ALA A 147 -2.82 10.94 -21.00
C ALA A 147 -1.43 10.45 -21.47
N MET A 148 -0.92 10.96 -22.59
CA MET A 148 0.37 10.57 -23.17
C MET A 148 1.52 11.40 -22.61
N ASN A 149 1.65 11.45 -21.28
CA ASN A 149 2.67 12.22 -20.59
C ASN A 149 3.10 11.55 -19.28
N PHE A 150 4.22 12.00 -18.71
CA PHE A 150 4.75 11.48 -17.46
C PHE A 150 3.80 11.71 -16.26
N TYR A 151 2.95 12.73 -16.31
CA TYR A 151 1.99 13.01 -15.25
C TYR A 151 0.96 11.89 -15.04
N THR A 152 0.75 11.02 -16.03
CA THR A 152 -0.06 9.81 -15.87
C THR A 152 0.40 8.93 -14.71
N LEU A 153 1.71 8.85 -14.42
CA LEU A 153 2.21 8.11 -13.26
C LEU A 153 1.69 8.69 -11.94
N TYR A 154 1.76 10.01 -11.77
CA TYR A 154 1.24 10.69 -10.58
C TYR A 154 -0.27 10.57 -10.45
N ARG A 155 -1.00 10.62 -11.57
CA ARG A 155 -2.45 10.37 -11.56
C ARG A 155 -2.78 8.96 -11.07
N VAL A 156 -2.09 7.95 -11.61
CA VAL A 156 -2.28 6.53 -11.27
C VAL A 156 -2.04 6.28 -9.78
N HIS A 157 -1.10 7.00 -9.16
CA HIS A 157 -0.85 6.93 -7.72
C HIS A 157 -2.10 7.23 -6.87
N ASN A 158 -2.90 8.24 -7.26
CA ASN A 158 -4.14 8.59 -6.58
C ASN A 158 -5.17 7.44 -6.66
N TYR A 159 -5.29 6.81 -7.83
CA TYR A 159 -6.13 5.62 -7.99
C TYR A 159 -5.61 4.45 -7.14
N HIS A 160 -4.30 4.22 -7.10
CA HIS A 160 -3.69 3.15 -6.32
C HIS A 160 -4.03 3.28 -4.82
N PHE A 161 -3.90 4.49 -4.25
CA PHE A 161 -4.31 4.78 -2.88
C PHE A 161 -5.81 4.53 -2.65
N LYS A 162 -6.67 4.96 -3.56
CA LYS A 162 -8.12 4.73 -3.45
C LYS A 162 -8.46 3.23 -3.47
N VAL A 163 -7.82 2.44 -4.34
CA VAL A 163 -7.98 0.97 -4.35
C VAL A 163 -7.52 0.38 -3.01
N TYR A 164 -6.34 0.78 -2.52
CA TYR A 164 -5.80 0.28 -1.26
C TYR A 164 -6.72 0.59 -0.07
N GLY A 165 -7.14 1.85 0.09
CA GLY A 165 -8.08 2.25 1.14
C GLY A 165 -9.41 1.48 1.07
N ALA A 166 -9.97 1.31 -0.13
CA ALA A 166 -11.21 0.56 -0.33
C ALA A 166 -11.05 -0.92 0.05
N MET A 167 -9.92 -1.55 -0.28
CA MET A 167 -9.60 -2.91 0.13
C MET A 167 -9.52 -3.06 1.66
N PHE A 168 -9.09 -2.03 2.39
CA PHE A 168 -8.96 -2.06 3.85
C PHE A 168 -10.27 -1.71 4.59
N LEU A 169 -11.18 -1.00 3.92
CA LEU A 169 -12.56 -0.78 4.39
C LEU A 169 -13.50 -1.95 4.09
N GLY A 170 -13.11 -2.89 3.22
CA GLY A 170 -14.02 -3.92 2.74
C GLY A 170 -15.06 -3.37 1.76
N GLN A 171 -14.67 -2.40 0.93
CA GLN A 171 -15.50 -1.79 -0.13
C GLN A 171 -15.16 -2.40 -1.49
N SER A 172 -15.75 -3.55 -1.79
CA SER A 172 -15.51 -4.31 -3.02
C SER A 172 -15.89 -3.54 -4.28
N GLU A 173 -17.01 -2.81 -4.28
CA GLU A 173 -17.46 -2.10 -5.47
C GLU A 173 -16.52 -0.94 -5.80
N VAL A 174 -16.16 -0.14 -4.78
CA VAL A 174 -15.23 0.99 -4.94
C VAL A 174 -13.86 0.50 -5.42
N ALA A 175 -13.33 -0.58 -4.84
CA ALA A 175 -12.03 -1.12 -5.22
C ALA A 175 -12.02 -1.66 -6.66
N LEU A 176 -13.06 -2.40 -7.07
CA LEU A 176 -13.14 -2.96 -8.43
C LEU A 176 -13.29 -1.87 -9.49
N ASN A 177 -14.20 -0.92 -9.27
CA ASN A 177 -14.41 0.20 -10.19
C ASN A 177 -13.14 1.04 -10.34
N THR A 178 -12.46 1.33 -9.22
CA THR A 178 -11.21 2.12 -9.26
C THR A 178 -10.07 1.35 -9.94
N ALA A 179 -9.97 0.03 -9.76
CA ALA A 179 -8.98 -0.78 -10.47
C ALA A 179 -9.23 -0.82 -11.98
N ASP A 180 -10.49 -0.80 -12.42
CA ASP A 180 -10.84 -0.61 -13.83
C ASP A 180 -10.46 0.79 -14.34
N GLU A 181 -10.62 1.82 -13.52
CA GLU A 181 -10.15 3.17 -13.82
C GLU A 181 -8.61 3.26 -13.97
N VAL A 182 -7.84 2.53 -13.14
CA VAL A 182 -6.36 2.41 -13.27
C VAL A 182 -5.99 1.90 -14.66
N ILE A 183 -6.62 0.81 -15.10
CA ILE A 183 -6.36 0.21 -16.41
C ILE A 183 -6.76 1.18 -17.53
N ALA A 184 -7.92 1.82 -17.41
CA ALA A 184 -8.44 2.74 -18.42
C ALA A 184 -7.62 4.03 -18.56
N THR A 185 -6.99 4.50 -17.48
CA THR A 185 -6.19 5.74 -17.53
C THR A 185 -4.80 5.57 -18.12
N ILE A 186 -4.33 4.34 -18.36
CA ILE A 186 -3.01 4.06 -18.93
C ILE A 186 -3.19 3.58 -20.38
N PRO A 187 -2.97 4.44 -21.39
CA PRO A 187 -3.09 4.03 -22.78
C PRO A 187 -2.05 2.95 -23.14
N PRO A 188 -2.41 1.90 -23.90
CA PRO A 188 -1.44 0.91 -24.37
C PRO A 188 -0.29 1.52 -25.20
N GLU A 189 -0.54 2.65 -25.87
CA GLU A 189 0.50 3.39 -26.61
C GLU A 189 1.52 4.01 -25.66
N LEU A 190 1.11 4.42 -24.45
CA LEU A 190 2.02 4.99 -23.46
C LEU A 190 3.02 3.94 -23.00
N LEU A 191 2.57 2.71 -22.73
CA LEU A 191 3.45 1.60 -22.34
C LEU A 191 4.48 1.27 -23.43
N ARG A 192 4.19 1.55 -24.70
CA ARG A 192 5.12 1.31 -25.82
C ARG A 192 6.16 2.40 -26.01
N VAL A 193 6.13 3.47 -25.21
CA VAL A 193 7.17 4.50 -25.26
C VAL A 193 8.45 3.95 -24.62
N GLU A 194 9.52 3.86 -25.40
CA GLU A 194 10.83 3.36 -24.96
C GLU A 194 11.71 4.44 -24.31
N SER A 195 11.43 5.73 -24.57
CA SER A 195 12.19 6.84 -24.00
C SER A 195 11.29 8.02 -23.62
N PRO A 196 11.10 8.29 -22.31
CA PRO A 196 11.48 7.44 -21.19
C PRO A 196 10.78 6.05 -21.25
N PRO A 197 11.34 4.99 -20.64
CA PRO A 197 10.79 3.64 -20.76
C PRO A 197 9.52 3.50 -19.91
N MET A 198 8.37 3.80 -20.50
CA MET A 198 7.14 3.97 -19.73
C MET A 198 6.56 2.66 -19.19
N ALA A 199 6.74 1.54 -19.90
CA ALA A 199 6.30 0.24 -19.38
C ALA A 199 7.08 -0.18 -18.12
N ASP A 200 8.34 0.25 -17.97
CA ASP A 200 9.14 0.00 -16.76
C ASP A 200 8.53 0.63 -15.52
N TRP A 201 7.80 1.73 -15.69
CA TRP A 201 7.24 2.50 -14.57
C TRP A 201 5.74 2.29 -14.36
N LEU A 202 5.01 1.89 -15.42
CA LEU A 202 3.55 1.85 -15.38
C LEU A 202 2.95 0.44 -15.46
N GLU A 203 3.65 -0.53 -16.04
CA GLU A 203 3.05 -1.85 -16.28
C GLU A 203 2.74 -2.59 -14.96
N GLY A 204 3.51 -2.34 -13.90
CA GLY A 204 3.27 -2.87 -12.57
C GLY A 204 1.91 -2.49 -11.94
N PHE A 205 1.26 -1.42 -12.41
CA PHE A 205 -0.08 -1.03 -11.95
C PHE A 205 -1.22 -1.77 -12.66
N MET A 206 -0.98 -2.28 -13.87
CA MET A 206 -1.98 -2.99 -14.66
C MET A 206 -2.60 -4.21 -13.93
N PRO A 207 -1.85 -5.01 -13.15
CA PRO A 207 -2.43 -6.13 -12.40
C PRO A 207 -3.11 -5.77 -11.07
N VAL A 208 -3.23 -4.49 -10.68
CA VAL A 208 -3.88 -4.07 -9.40
C VAL A 208 -5.27 -4.70 -9.21
N LYS A 209 -6.04 -4.86 -10.29
CA LYS A 209 -7.37 -5.51 -10.23
C LYS A 209 -7.31 -6.94 -9.70
N LEU A 210 -6.23 -7.68 -9.93
CA LEU A 210 -6.08 -9.05 -9.45
C LEU A 210 -5.95 -9.12 -7.93
N HIS A 211 -5.27 -8.14 -7.31
CA HIS A 211 -5.25 -8.02 -5.84
C HIS A 211 -6.65 -7.80 -5.28
N VAL A 212 -7.44 -6.93 -5.92
CA VAL A 212 -8.83 -6.67 -5.53
C VAL A 212 -9.67 -7.95 -5.64
N LEU A 213 -9.58 -8.66 -6.76
CA LEU A 213 -10.32 -9.90 -6.95
C LEU A 213 -9.96 -10.97 -5.91
N ILE A 214 -8.67 -11.09 -5.55
CA ILE A 214 -8.22 -12.02 -4.50
C ILE A 214 -8.76 -11.61 -3.14
N ARG A 215 -8.64 -10.33 -2.77
CA ARG A 215 -9.10 -9.78 -1.48
C ARG A 215 -10.57 -10.06 -1.22
N PHE A 216 -11.39 -10.00 -2.26
CA PHE A 216 -12.84 -10.21 -2.18
C PHE A 216 -13.29 -11.61 -2.63
N GLY A 217 -12.36 -12.54 -2.81
CA GLY A 217 -12.67 -13.94 -3.11
C GLY A 217 -13.41 -14.15 -4.43
N ARG A 218 -13.16 -13.30 -5.44
CA ARG A 218 -13.80 -13.34 -6.77
C ARG A 218 -13.14 -14.40 -7.66
N TRP A 219 -13.09 -15.64 -7.16
CA TRP A 219 -12.30 -16.74 -7.72
C TRP A 219 -12.65 -17.06 -9.17
N GLN A 220 -13.93 -17.10 -9.50
CA GLN A 220 -14.36 -17.45 -10.86
C GLN A 220 -13.97 -16.36 -11.86
N GLU A 221 -14.07 -15.08 -11.49
CA GLU A 221 -13.62 -13.97 -12.35
C GLU A 221 -12.12 -14.01 -12.60
N ILE A 222 -11.32 -14.40 -11.61
CA ILE A 222 -9.87 -14.61 -11.80
C ILE A 222 -9.61 -15.76 -12.79
N ILE A 223 -10.31 -16.88 -12.62
CA ILE A 223 -10.18 -18.05 -13.50
C ILE A 223 -10.52 -17.67 -14.94
N ASP A 224 -11.56 -16.86 -15.13
CA ASP A 224 -12.05 -16.44 -16.44
C ASP A 224 -11.30 -15.22 -17.02
N THR A 225 -10.40 -14.59 -16.25
CA THR A 225 -9.62 -13.43 -16.71
C THR A 225 -8.72 -13.83 -17.88
N PRO A 226 -8.85 -13.25 -19.09
CA PRO A 226 -8.01 -13.61 -20.22
C PRO A 226 -6.56 -13.15 -20.00
N LEU A 227 -5.61 -13.85 -20.62
CA LEU A 227 -4.24 -13.34 -20.73
C LEU A 227 -4.21 -12.14 -21.69
N PRO A 228 -3.28 -11.18 -21.51
CA PRO A 228 -3.12 -10.08 -22.45
C PRO A 228 -2.69 -10.58 -23.84
N ASP A 229 -3.10 -9.86 -24.88
CA ASP A 229 -2.74 -10.19 -26.28
C ASP A 229 -1.23 -10.06 -26.54
N ASP A 230 -0.54 -9.20 -25.77
CA ASP A 230 0.89 -8.92 -25.85
C ASP A 230 1.57 -9.23 -24.51
N PRO A 231 1.85 -10.51 -24.21
CA PRO A 231 2.42 -10.91 -22.93
C PRO A 231 3.87 -10.45 -22.72
N ASP A 232 4.56 -9.98 -23.76
CA ASP A 232 5.90 -9.39 -23.65
C ASP A 232 5.82 -7.95 -23.14
N LEU A 233 4.88 -7.15 -23.65
CA LEU A 233 4.62 -5.83 -23.11
C LEU A 233 4.06 -5.91 -21.68
N TYR A 234 3.06 -6.78 -21.48
CA TYR A 234 2.33 -6.97 -20.23
C TYR A 234 2.90 -8.14 -19.39
N SER A 235 4.22 -8.16 -19.22
CA SER A 235 4.94 -9.26 -18.59
C SER A 235 4.57 -9.46 -17.12
N VAL A 236 4.49 -8.38 -16.32
CA VAL A 236 4.14 -8.47 -14.89
C VAL A 236 2.68 -8.86 -14.75
N THR A 237 1.80 -8.29 -15.57
CA THR A 237 0.38 -8.62 -15.63
C THR A 237 0.17 -10.10 -15.93
N THR A 238 0.88 -10.65 -16.92
CA THR A 238 0.83 -12.07 -17.29
C THR A 238 1.22 -12.97 -16.11
N ALA A 239 2.33 -12.66 -15.44
CA ALA A 239 2.76 -13.40 -14.25
C ALA A 239 1.70 -13.30 -13.13
N MET A 240 1.19 -12.10 -12.85
CA MET A 240 0.18 -11.89 -11.82
C MET A 240 -1.15 -12.62 -12.11
N ILE A 241 -1.57 -12.74 -13.37
CA ILE A 241 -2.75 -13.54 -13.73
C ILE A 241 -2.54 -15.01 -13.37
N HIS A 242 -1.38 -15.58 -13.69
CA HIS A 242 -1.05 -16.97 -13.33
C HIS A 242 -1.00 -17.16 -11.81
N TYR A 243 -0.38 -16.23 -11.08
CA TYR A 243 -0.39 -16.21 -9.61
C TYR A 243 -1.84 -16.22 -9.07
N ALA A 244 -2.66 -15.27 -9.51
CA ALA A 244 -4.02 -15.12 -9.02
C ALA A 244 -4.87 -16.36 -9.33
N ARG A 245 -4.74 -16.94 -10.53
CA ARG A 245 -5.41 -18.19 -10.89
C ARG A 245 -4.93 -19.37 -10.04
N GLY A 246 -3.64 -19.46 -9.75
CA GLY A 246 -3.10 -20.47 -8.85
C GLY A 246 -3.72 -20.38 -7.45
N VAL A 247 -3.87 -19.17 -6.91
CA VAL A 247 -4.56 -18.93 -5.63
C VAL A 247 -6.05 -19.28 -5.74
N ALA A 248 -6.75 -18.85 -6.79
CA ALA A 248 -8.16 -19.12 -7.00
C ALA A 248 -8.45 -20.63 -7.14
N PHE A 249 -7.63 -21.37 -7.89
CA PHE A 249 -7.73 -22.83 -8.00
C PHE A 249 -7.44 -23.50 -6.66
N SER A 250 -6.45 -23.02 -5.91
CA SER A 250 -6.18 -23.51 -4.55
C SER A 250 -7.38 -23.30 -3.63
N ALA A 251 -7.91 -22.08 -3.54
CA ALA A 251 -9.07 -21.72 -2.72
C ALA A 251 -10.36 -22.48 -3.10
N THR A 252 -10.46 -22.97 -4.34
CA THR A 252 -11.60 -23.77 -4.83
C THR A 252 -11.34 -25.28 -4.83
N GLY A 253 -10.22 -25.74 -4.26
CA GLY A 253 -9.88 -27.17 -4.13
C GLY A 253 -9.40 -27.84 -5.41
N ARG A 254 -9.12 -27.07 -6.47
CA ARG A 254 -8.70 -27.52 -7.80
C ARG A 254 -7.18 -27.62 -7.87
N VAL A 255 -6.62 -28.50 -7.02
CA VAL A 255 -5.17 -28.60 -6.76
C VAL A 255 -4.34 -28.84 -8.03
N ARG A 256 -4.83 -29.67 -8.97
CA ARG A 256 -4.08 -29.96 -10.21
C ARG A 256 -3.94 -28.75 -11.10
N GLU A 257 -5.02 -27.96 -11.24
CA GLU A 257 -4.99 -26.72 -11.99
C GLU A 257 -4.13 -25.66 -11.30
N ALA A 258 -4.13 -25.62 -9.96
CA ALA A 258 -3.25 -24.73 -9.20
C ALA A 258 -1.76 -25.08 -9.39
N GLU A 259 -1.38 -26.37 -9.41
CA GLU A 259 -0.01 -26.81 -9.72
C GLU A 259 0.42 -26.40 -11.14
N GLU A 260 -0.50 -26.49 -12.10
CA GLU A 260 -0.24 -26.07 -13.48
C GLU A 260 -0.05 -24.55 -13.58
N GLU A 261 -0.90 -23.76 -12.93
CA GLU A 261 -0.75 -22.30 -12.89
C GLU A 261 0.51 -21.88 -12.14
N GLN A 262 0.95 -22.60 -11.09
CA GLN A 262 2.22 -22.35 -10.43
C GLN A 262 3.41 -22.54 -11.39
N ARG A 263 3.41 -23.60 -12.22
CA ARG A 263 4.45 -23.79 -13.25
C ARG A 263 4.45 -22.65 -14.28
N ARG A 264 3.26 -22.21 -14.70
CA ARG A 264 3.12 -21.10 -15.66
C ARG A 264 3.53 -19.76 -15.06
N PHE A 265 3.21 -19.53 -13.79
CA PHE A 265 3.66 -18.38 -13.02
C PHE A 265 5.18 -18.29 -13.01
N VAL A 266 5.88 -19.38 -12.64
CA VAL A 266 7.36 -19.40 -12.65
C VAL A 266 7.92 -19.07 -14.03
N ALA A 267 7.39 -19.70 -15.08
CA ALA A 267 7.84 -19.43 -16.46
C ALA A 267 7.53 -18.00 -16.93
N ALA A 268 6.43 -17.40 -16.46
CA ALA A 268 6.08 -16.01 -16.78
C ALA A 268 6.97 -15.01 -16.03
N THR A 269 7.29 -15.28 -14.76
CA THR A 269 8.21 -14.45 -13.96
C THR A 269 9.60 -14.38 -14.60
N GLU A 270 10.11 -15.48 -15.15
CA GLU A 270 11.41 -15.49 -15.88
C GLU A 270 11.45 -14.57 -17.11
N ARG A 271 10.29 -14.15 -17.64
CA ARG A 271 10.18 -13.24 -18.78
C ARG A 271 10.06 -11.77 -18.40
N VAL A 272 9.87 -11.47 -17.11
CA VAL A 272 9.74 -10.10 -16.62
C VAL A 272 11.11 -9.41 -16.67
N PRO A 273 11.25 -8.27 -17.36
CA PRO A 273 12.50 -7.51 -17.35
C PRO A 273 12.92 -7.05 -15.93
N ASP A 274 14.23 -7.01 -15.67
CA ASP A 274 14.80 -6.62 -14.37
C ASP A 274 14.50 -5.17 -13.98
N ASP A 275 14.23 -4.33 -14.98
CA ASP A 275 13.93 -2.91 -14.90
C ASP A 275 12.42 -2.60 -14.84
N ARG A 276 11.56 -3.61 -14.67
CA ARG A 276 10.15 -3.38 -14.30
C ARG A 276 10.05 -3.00 -12.82
N TYR A 277 9.47 -1.83 -12.56
CA TYR A 277 9.25 -1.31 -11.21
C TYR A 277 7.77 -1.04 -10.94
N LEU A 278 7.41 -1.16 -9.66
CA LEU A 278 6.25 -0.52 -9.08
C LEU A 278 6.78 0.44 -8.01
N PHE A 279 6.80 1.73 -8.37
CA PHE A 279 7.49 2.80 -7.63
C PHE A 279 8.92 2.40 -7.21
N ASN A 280 9.16 2.25 -5.90
CA ASN A 280 10.49 2.02 -5.33
C ASN A 280 10.93 0.56 -5.39
N ASN A 281 10.04 -0.37 -5.73
CA ASN A 281 10.28 -1.80 -5.68
C ASN A 281 10.33 -2.40 -7.08
N ARG A 282 11.24 -3.35 -7.33
CA ARG A 282 11.23 -4.11 -8.58
C ARG A 282 10.03 -5.05 -8.59
N CYS A 283 9.41 -5.23 -9.74
CA CYS A 283 8.32 -6.20 -9.89
C CYS A 283 8.77 -7.63 -9.55
N HIS A 284 10.04 -7.97 -9.77
CA HIS A 284 10.61 -9.26 -9.32
C HIS A 284 10.52 -9.48 -7.80
N ASP A 285 10.77 -8.43 -7.00
CA ASP A 285 10.69 -8.54 -5.55
C ASP A 285 9.24 -8.77 -5.10
N ILE A 286 8.27 -8.14 -5.78
CA ILE A 286 6.83 -8.36 -5.56
C ILE A 286 6.40 -9.77 -6.00
N LEU A 287 6.89 -10.24 -7.15
CA LEU A 287 6.59 -11.58 -7.65
C LEU A 287 7.21 -12.68 -6.78
N ALA A 288 8.32 -12.40 -6.08
CA ALA A 288 8.86 -13.33 -5.09
C ALA A 288 7.88 -13.53 -3.90
N ILE A 289 7.19 -12.48 -3.47
CA ILE A 289 6.11 -12.59 -2.46
C ILE A 289 4.96 -13.44 -2.99
N ALA A 290 4.55 -13.20 -4.25
CA ALA A 290 3.51 -13.95 -4.92
C ALA A 290 3.84 -15.46 -5.04
N ALA A 291 5.10 -15.79 -5.32
CA ALA A 291 5.58 -17.17 -5.42
C ALA A 291 5.38 -17.94 -4.12
N GLU A 292 5.82 -17.34 -3.00
CA GLU A 292 5.72 -17.94 -1.66
C GLU A 292 4.27 -17.96 -1.16
N MET A 293 3.48 -16.93 -1.46
CA MET A 293 2.05 -16.91 -1.16
C MET A 293 1.30 -18.04 -1.88
N LEU A 294 1.55 -18.22 -3.19
CA LEU A 294 0.95 -19.30 -3.97
C LEU A 294 1.38 -20.68 -3.49
N ALA A 295 2.67 -20.87 -3.21
CA ALA A 295 3.18 -22.13 -2.67
C ALA A 295 2.54 -22.45 -1.31
N GLY A 296 2.41 -21.46 -0.44
CA GLY A 296 1.73 -21.58 0.86
C GLY A 296 0.27 -22.03 0.73
N GLU A 297 -0.51 -21.36 -0.10
CA GLU A 297 -1.92 -21.72 -0.37
C GLU A 297 -2.04 -23.12 -0.96
N LEU A 298 -1.21 -23.46 -1.95
CA LEU A 298 -1.28 -24.76 -2.62
C LEU A 298 -0.94 -25.92 -1.68
N GLU A 299 0.16 -25.80 -0.92
CA GLU A 299 0.56 -26.82 0.04
C GLU A 299 -0.47 -26.95 1.19
N TYR A 300 -1.11 -25.85 1.58
CA TYR A 300 -2.19 -25.88 2.56
C TYR A 300 -3.35 -26.76 2.07
N ARG A 301 -3.73 -26.62 0.78
CA ARG A 301 -4.83 -27.40 0.17
C ARG A 301 -4.48 -28.86 -0.07
N LYS A 302 -3.18 -29.17 -0.18
CA LYS A 302 -2.65 -30.53 -0.16
C LYS A 302 -2.59 -31.16 1.23
N ALA A 303 -2.96 -30.41 2.28
CA ALA A 303 -2.81 -30.77 3.69
C ALA A 303 -1.34 -30.93 4.14
N ASN A 304 -0.39 -30.33 3.42
CA ASN A 304 1.02 -30.27 3.80
C ASN A 304 1.27 -29.03 4.68
N TYR A 305 0.60 -28.98 5.85
CA TYR A 305 0.46 -27.77 6.65
C TYR A 305 1.80 -27.16 7.12
N ASP A 306 2.79 -27.97 7.48
CA ASP A 306 4.10 -27.48 7.91
C ASP A 306 4.81 -26.71 6.79
N ALA A 307 4.78 -27.25 5.56
CA ALA A 307 5.34 -26.61 4.37
C ALA A 307 4.54 -25.36 4.01
N ALA A 308 3.20 -25.44 4.05
CA ALA A 308 2.32 -24.32 3.80
C ALA A 308 2.62 -23.11 4.69
N PHE A 309 2.68 -23.33 6.00
CA PHE A 309 2.99 -22.27 6.95
C PHE A 309 4.43 -21.78 6.86
N ALA A 310 5.38 -22.60 6.39
CA ALA A 310 6.75 -22.15 6.10
C ALA A 310 6.79 -21.16 4.93
N HIS A 311 6.12 -21.48 3.83
CA HIS A 311 5.99 -20.59 2.67
C HIS A 311 5.27 -19.28 3.01
N LEU A 312 4.16 -19.34 3.76
CA LEU A 312 3.43 -18.14 4.17
C LEU A 312 4.28 -17.22 5.08
N ARG A 313 5.07 -17.78 6.01
CA ARG A 313 6.03 -16.98 6.79
C ARG A 313 7.11 -16.37 5.90
N ARG A 314 7.62 -17.13 4.92
CA ARG A 314 8.61 -16.60 3.98
C ARG A 314 8.05 -15.45 3.13
N SER A 315 6.80 -15.55 2.69
CA SER A 315 6.11 -14.46 1.99
C SER A 315 5.97 -13.21 2.86
N ILE A 316 5.66 -13.35 4.16
CA ILE A 316 5.66 -12.24 5.12
C ILE A 316 7.05 -11.60 5.25
N GLU A 317 8.11 -12.40 5.39
CA GLU A 317 9.48 -11.88 5.47
C GLU A 317 9.89 -11.09 4.22
N LEU A 318 9.49 -11.56 3.03
CA LEU A 318 9.74 -10.87 1.77
C LEU A 318 8.95 -9.56 1.67
N GLU A 319 7.67 -9.58 2.09
CA GLU A 319 6.81 -8.39 2.16
C GLU A 319 7.39 -7.32 3.09
N ASP A 320 7.78 -7.70 4.31
CA ASP A 320 8.39 -6.78 5.28
C ASP A 320 9.71 -6.19 4.78
N GLY A 321 10.44 -6.96 3.97
CA GLY A 321 11.74 -6.62 3.41
C GLY A 321 11.70 -5.71 2.17
N LEU A 322 10.51 -5.40 1.63
CA LEU A 322 10.38 -4.45 0.52
C LEU A 322 10.93 -3.06 0.90
N VAL A 323 11.35 -2.28 -0.08
CA VAL A 323 11.65 -0.86 0.14
C VAL A 323 10.34 -0.14 0.52
N TYR A 324 10.42 0.86 1.40
CA TYR A 324 9.25 1.66 1.76
C TYR A 324 8.62 2.27 0.52
N ASP A 325 7.30 2.22 0.48
CA ASP A 325 6.49 2.68 -0.63
C ASP A 325 5.06 2.88 -0.13
N GLU A 326 4.30 3.74 -0.79
CA GLU A 326 2.90 3.94 -0.46
C GLU A 326 2.00 4.23 -1.67
N PRO A 327 0.80 3.62 -1.72
CA PRO A 327 0.47 2.44 -0.95
C PRO A 327 1.35 1.27 -1.45
N TRP A 328 1.59 0.26 -0.60
CA TRP A 328 2.50 -0.84 -0.93
C TRP A 328 2.09 -1.59 -2.20
N GLY A 329 3.09 -1.92 -3.02
CA GLY A 329 2.89 -2.70 -4.25
C GLY A 329 2.31 -4.10 -4.03
N TRP A 330 2.55 -4.69 -2.85
CA TRP A 330 1.81 -5.87 -2.38
C TRP A 330 0.59 -5.44 -1.56
N MET A 331 -0.58 -5.39 -2.20
CA MET A 331 -1.73 -4.65 -1.64
C MET A 331 -2.56 -5.42 -0.59
N GLN A 332 -2.41 -6.74 -0.51
CA GLN A 332 -3.09 -7.55 0.50
C GLN A 332 -2.03 -8.13 1.43
N PRO A 333 -1.98 -7.72 2.70
CA PRO A 333 -0.94 -8.23 3.59
C PRO A 333 -0.98 -9.75 3.70
N THR A 334 0.17 -10.41 3.50
CA THR A 334 0.27 -11.88 3.54
C THR A 334 -0.14 -12.42 4.91
N ARG A 335 0.13 -11.62 5.96
CA ARG A 335 -0.29 -11.91 7.34
C ARG A 335 -1.79 -12.19 7.47
N HIS A 336 -2.63 -11.57 6.65
CA HIS A 336 -4.08 -11.80 6.72
C HIS A 336 -4.43 -13.23 6.31
N ALA A 337 -3.81 -13.74 5.24
CA ALA A 337 -4.00 -15.14 4.83
C ALA A 337 -3.39 -16.11 5.85
N TYR A 338 -2.17 -15.82 6.32
CA TYR A 338 -1.50 -16.62 7.35
C TYR A 338 -2.36 -16.73 8.64
N GLY A 339 -2.84 -15.61 9.17
CA GLY A 339 -3.71 -15.57 10.34
C GLY A 339 -5.04 -16.29 10.12
N ALA A 340 -5.64 -16.18 8.92
CA ALA A 340 -6.89 -16.84 8.60
C ALA A 340 -6.75 -18.36 8.59
N LEU A 341 -5.68 -18.87 7.98
CA LEU A 341 -5.39 -20.31 7.91
C LEU A 341 -4.96 -20.89 9.26
N LEU A 342 -4.27 -20.10 10.11
CA LEU A 342 -4.03 -20.47 11.51
C LEU A 342 -5.34 -20.66 12.28
N LEU A 343 -6.29 -19.74 12.15
CA LEU A 343 -7.61 -19.85 12.78
C LEU A 343 -8.40 -21.06 12.29
N GLU A 344 -8.31 -21.38 10.99
CA GLU A 344 -8.93 -22.57 10.40
C GLU A 344 -8.37 -23.87 10.99
N GLN A 345 -7.07 -23.91 11.29
CA GLN A 345 -6.41 -25.04 11.97
C GLN A 345 -6.56 -25.02 13.50
N GLY A 346 -7.34 -24.08 14.05
CA GLY A 346 -7.53 -23.96 15.51
C GLY A 346 -6.32 -23.43 16.28
N ARG A 347 -5.30 -22.88 15.59
CA ARG A 347 -4.12 -22.23 16.19
C ARG A 347 -4.45 -20.81 16.61
N ILE A 348 -5.41 -20.67 17.53
CA ILE A 348 -6.03 -19.38 17.88
C ILE A 348 -5.03 -18.39 18.47
N ALA A 349 -4.16 -18.83 19.39
CA ALA A 349 -3.17 -17.96 20.02
C ALA A 349 -2.15 -17.41 19.00
N ASP A 350 -1.69 -18.25 18.07
CA ASP A 350 -0.77 -17.84 17.01
C ASP A 350 -1.44 -16.82 16.07
N ALA A 351 -2.71 -17.05 15.71
CA ALA A 351 -3.47 -16.11 14.89
C ALA A 351 -3.70 -14.78 15.60
N ALA A 352 -4.00 -14.81 16.91
CA ALA A 352 -4.17 -13.61 17.73
C ALA A 352 -2.91 -12.75 17.69
N ALA A 353 -1.72 -13.35 17.83
CA ALA A 353 -0.45 -12.65 17.75
C ALA A 353 -0.23 -11.99 16.37
N VAL A 354 -0.60 -12.67 15.28
CA VAL A 354 -0.47 -12.13 13.92
C VAL A 354 -1.35 -10.88 13.73
N TYR A 355 -2.62 -10.93 14.12
CA TYR A 355 -3.49 -9.76 13.98
C TYR A 355 -3.13 -8.64 14.95
N ARG A 356 -2.65 -8.98 16.15
CA ARG A 356 -2.18 -7.99 17.12
C ARG A 356 -0.99 -7.19 16.58
N ALA A 357 -0.04 -7.88 15.97
CA ALA A 357 1.11 -7.30 15.29
C ALA A 357 0.68 -6.42 14.11
N ASP A 358 -0.17 -6.94 13.23
CA ASP A 358 -0.70 -6.22 12.06
C ASP A 358 -1.45 -4.94 12.46
N LEU A 359 -2.26 -4.98 13.52
CA LEU A 359 -2.97 -3.80 14.04
C LEU A 359 -2.06 -2.81 14.81
N GLY A 360 -0.77 -3.12 14.99
CA GLY A 360 0.17 -2.29 15.74
C GLY A 360 -0.04 -2.30 17.27
N LEU A 361 -0.66 -3.35 17.83
CA LEU A 361 -1.05 -3.42 19.25
C LEU A 361 0.00 -4.06 20.17
N ASP A 362 1.16 -4.45 19.65
CA ASP A 362 2.28 -5.01 20.44
C ASP A 362 3.68 -4.47 20.07
N GLY A 363 3.76 -3.56 19.09
CA GLY A 363 5.02 -2.94 18.66
C GLY A 363 6.02 -3.89 18.01
N SER A 364 5.60 -5.10 17.63
CA SER A 364 6.49 -6.10 17.00
C SER A 364 6.86 -5.76 15.54
N LEU A 365 6.08 -4.90 14.90
CA LEU A 365 6.31 -4.45 13.53
C LEU A 365 6.71 -2.96 13.50
N PRO A 366 7.61 -2.56 12.57
CA PRO A 366 7.80 -1.16 12.21
C PRO A 366 6.48 -0.44 11.96
N ARG A 367 6.40 0.86 12.27
CA ARG A 367 5.17 1.64 12.11
C ARG A 367 4.61 1.57 10.69
N ALA A 368 5.49 1.65 9.69
CA ALA A 368 5.16 1.50 8.27
C ALA A 368 4.63 0.11 7.86
N ARG A 369 4.71 -0.91 8.71
CA ARG A 369 4.22 -2.27 8.43
C ARG A 369 2.98 -2.62 9.27
N GLN A 370 2.43 -1.62 9.95
CA GLN A 370 1.21 -1.76 10.72
C GLN A 370 0.03 -1.21 9.92
N HIS A 371 -1.12 -1.81 10.13
CA HIS A 371 -2.38 -1.48 9.51
C HIS A 371 -3.46 -1.20 10.56
N PRO A 372 -3.36 -0.09 11.34
CA PRO A 372 -4.37 0.24 12.33
C PRO A 372 -5.77 0.29 11.72
N GLU A 373 -6.79 -0.06 12.52
CA GLU A 373 -8.21 0.01 12.15
C GLU A 373 -8.65 -0.76 10.89
N ASN A 374 -7.81 -1.64 10.33
CA ASN A 374 -8.23 -2.38 9.14
C ASN A 374 -9.28 -3.44 9.49
N VAL A 375 -10.34 -3.53 8.68
CA VAL A 375 -11.52 -4.32 9.03
C VAL A 375 -11.21 -5.82 9.15
N TRP A 376 -10.21 -6.30 8.41
CA TRP A 376 -9.88 -7.72 8.29
C TRP A 376 -9.15 -8.24 9.52
N SER A 377 -8.11 -7.54 9.97
CA SER A 377 -7.39 -7.91 11.19
C SER A 377 -8.17 -7.56 12.44
N LEU A 378 -9.00 -6.49 12.45
CA LEU A 378 -9.95 -6.26 13.53
C LEU A 378 -10.92 -7.44 13.67
N HIS A 379 -11.48 -7.94 12.57
CA HIS A 379 -12.36 -9.11 12.59
C HIS A 379 -11.61 -10.35 13.10
N GLY A 380 -10.45 -10.65 12.52
CA GLY A 380 -9.63 -11.80 12.90
C GLY A 380 -9.22 -11.78 14.36
N TYR A 381 -8.78 -10.62 14.88
CA TYR A 381 -8.37 -10.46 16.26
C TYR A 381 -9.56 -10.59 17.22
N TYR A 382 -10.69 -9.96 16.92
CA TYR A 382 -11.90 -10.10 17.73
C TYR A 382 -12.37 -11.55 17.83
N GLU A 383 -12.39 -12.30 16.72
CA GLU A 383 -12.70 -13.73 16.72
C GLU A 383 -11.73 -14.51 17.62
N CYS A 384 -10.43 -14.22 17.54
CA CYS A 384 -9.43 -14.87 18.39
C CYS A 384 -9.71 -14.61 19.88
N LEU A 385 -9.95 -13.35 20.25
CA LEU A 385 -10.18 -12.95 21.65
C LEU A 385 -11.42 -13.65 22.23
N VAL A 386 -12.52 -13.68 21.48
CA VAL A 386 -13.75 -14.38 21.90
C VAL A 386 -13.49 -15.88 22.09
N ARG A 387 -12.76 -16.52 21.17
CA ARG A 387 -12.45 -17.96 21.26
C ARG A 387 -11.46 -18.29 22.37
N LEU A 388 -10.62 -17.34 22.79
CA LEU A 388 -9.70 -17.48 23.91
C LEU A 388 -10.36 -17.17 25.27
N GLY A 389 -11.57 -16.59 25.28
CA GLY A 389 -12.24 -16.12 26.50
C GLY A 389 -11.66 -14.81 27.05
N GLU A 390 -11.00 -14.02 26.20
CA GLU A 390 -10.42 -12.72 26.55
C GLU A 390 -11.48 -11.60 26.45
N ASP A 391 -12.55 -11.74 27.23
CA ASP A 391 -13.79 -10.94 27.10
C ASP A 391 -13.56 -9.43 27.24
N ASP A 392 -12.68 -9.00 28.14
CA ASP A 392 -12.36 -7.59 28.36
C ASP A 392 -11.66 -6.97 27.14
N LEU A 393 -10.71 -7.71 26.55
CA LEU A 393 -10.03 -7.28 25.32
C LEU A 393 -11.00 -7.30 24.13
N ALA A 394 -11.84 -8.32 24.03
CA ALA A 394 -12.86 -8.39 22.99
C ALA A 394 -13.82 -7.20 23.07
N ALA A 395 -14.22 -6.80 24.28
CA ALA A 395 -15.07 -5.63 24.52
C ALA A 395 -14.40 -4.30 24.12
N MET A 396 -13.07 -4.20 24.24
CA MET A 396 -12.32 -3.02 23.77
C MET A 396 -12.19 -2.97 22.24
N ILE A 397 -12.07 -4.12 21.57
CA ILE A 397 -11.94 -4.20 20.10
C ILE A 397 -13.29 -4.07 19.40
N ARG A 398 -14.37 -4.56 20.03
CA ARG A 398 -15.71 -4.62 19.41
C ARG A 398 -16.19 -3.28 18.82
N PRO A 399 -16.13 -2.13 19.53
CA PRO A 399 -16.58 -0.86 18.96
C PRO A 399 -15.77 -0.42 17.73
N ARG A 400 -14.46 -0.68 17.70
CA ARG A 400 -13.59 -0.38 16.56
C ARG A 400 -13.97 -1.24 15.35
N LEU A 401 -14.18 -2.53 15.58
CA LEU A 401 -14.67 -3.45 14.55
C LEU A 401 -16.05 -3.05 14.02
N ASP A 402 -17.00 -2.71 14.88
CA ASP A 402 -18.36 -2.30 14.48
C ASP A 402 -18.32 -1.05 13.57
N LEU A 403 -17.45 -0.08 13.87
CA LEU A 403 -17.24 1.11 13.03
C LEU A 403 -16.60 0.77 11.67
N ALA A 404 -15.61 -0.11 11.66
CA ALA A 404 -14.96 -0.56 10.43
C ALA A 404 -15.94 -1.33 9.53
N ILE A 405 -16.71 -2.27 10.09
CA ILE A 405 -17.74 -3.04 9.37
C ILE A 405 -18.83 -2.13 8.81
N ALA A 406 -19.22 -1.06 9.52
CA ALA A 406 -20.25 -0.14 9.05
C ALA A 406 -19.89 0.59 7.73
N ARG A 407 -18.62 0.55 7.31
CA ARG A 407 -18.14 1.10 6.03
C ARG A 407 -17.98 0.07 4.92
N ALA A 408 -17.99 -1.22 5.23
CA ALA A 408 -17.89 -2.30 4.26
C ALA A 408 -19.18 -2.42 3.43
N ASP A 409 -19.05 -2.76 2.15
CA ASP A 409 -20.20 -3.03 1.26
C ASP A 409 -20.48 -4.54 1.11
N ILE A 410 -19.65 -5.36 1.75
CA ILE A 410 -19.78 -6.82 1.82
C ILE A 410 -19.73 -7.32 3.27
N PRO A 411 -20.33 -8.49 3.57
CA PRO A 411 -20.17 -9.12 4.87
C PRO A 411 -18.71 -9.56 5.11
N ILE A 412 -18.12 -9.08 6.21
CA ILE A 412 -16.80 -9.53 6.67
C ILE A 412 -16.99 -10.76 7.57
N ARG A 413 -16.60 -11.93 7.07
CA ARG A 413 -16.78 -13.23 7.76
C ARG A 413 -15.48 -13.92 8.15
N ALA A 414 -14.38 -13.45 7.60
CA ALA A 414 -13.03 -13.89 7.86
C ALA A 414 -12.08 -12.76 7.46
N SER A 415 -10.87 -12.77 7.99
CA SER A 415 -9.78 -11.87 7.62
C SER A 415 -9.24 -12.13 6.20
N CYS A 416 -9.53 -13.30 5.62
CA CYS A 416 -9.15 -13.67 4.27
C CYS A 416 -10.11 -14.73 3.68
N TYR A 417 -10.45 -14.61 2.39
CA TYR A 417 -11.28 -15.58 1.68
C TYR A 417 -10.57 -16.91 1.39
N CYS A 418 -9.27 -17.02 1.67
CA CYS A 418 -8.55 -18.29 1.66
C CYS A 418 -9.00 -19.23 2.80
N ARG A 419 -9.65 -18.72 3.84
CA ARG A 419 -10.29 -19.56 4.87
C ARG A 419 -11.66 -20.01 4.38
N MET A 420 -11.84 -21.31 4.21
CA MET A 420 -13.09 -21.91 3.75
C MET A 420 -14.08 -22.14 4.90
N ALA A 421 -13.58 -22.40 6.12
CA ALA A 421 -14.43 -22.56 7.29
C ALA A 421 -14.82 -21.18 7.86
N GLN A 422 -16.01 -20.68 7.52
CA GLN A 422 -16.52 -19.40 8.03
C GLN A 422 -16.68 -19.47 9.57
N ALA A 423 -16.46 -18.34 10.25
CA ALA A 423 -16.84 -18.21 11.66
C ALA A 423 -18.35 -18.46 11.80
N ALA A 424 -18.73 -19.25 12.81
CA ALA A 424 -20.11 -19.65 13.09
C ALA A 424 -20.95 -18.50 13.63
#